data_AF-A0A060SN33-F1
#
_entry.id   AF-A0A060SN33-F1
#
_cell.length_a   1.000
_cell.length_b   1.000
_cell.length_c   1.000
_cell.angle_alpha   90.00
_cell.angle_beta   90.00
_cell.angle_gamma   90.00
#
_symmetry.space_group_name_H-M   'P 1'
#
loop_
_entity.id
_entity.type
_entity.pdbx_description
1 polymer ?
#
loop_
_entity_poly.entity_id
_entity_poly.type
_entity_poly.pdbx_seq_one_letter_code
_entity_poly.pdbx_strand_id
1 'polypeptide(L)'
;MAMPAQREQASREVQPTDTMNSITSPSDASSSVGRSLIRTIVVFSAVVAPVAFVPYILVRQRLLRHDARLAHMHALNARLANELKAARGDIAKFAKEAAERSDAALQKTRTGLAELRDAVGAEGQDVRQHVSSEVSKESRKLSGLLTSARKVAEEREGTRRAWEEEMRGNMSILLQENLASRTQFAAELKELGQSLADTAAFIQEVEMRQGWPPRPADGRGIERTRRLAQRLQDFAAAMETQQSATPPRRYTSHEACNDPYDGKDEGENKTQ
;
A
#
# COMPACT_ATOMS: atom_id res chain seq x y z
N MET A 1 -21.31 -16.51 10.87
CA MET A 1 -21.76 -16.20 9.50
C MET A 1 -21.53 -17.45 8.66
N ALA A 2 -22.56 -17.90 7.95
CA ALA A 2 -22.65 -19.13 7.13
C ALA A 2 -22.75 -20.49 7.86
N MET A 3 -24.00 -20.89 8.16
CA MET A 3 -24.47 -22.28 8.13
C MET A 3 -24.44 -22.80 6.68
N PRO A 4 -24.38 -24.13 6.47
CA PRO A 4 -25.47 -24.71 5.69
C PRO A 4 -25.91 -26.14 6.06
N ALA A 5 -27.19 -26.35 5.76
CA ALA A 5 -27.79 -27.52 5.12
C ALA A 5 -28.03 -28.80 5.94
N GLN A 6 -29.22 -28.81 6.55
CA GLN A 6 -30.09 -29.98 6.61
C GLN A 6 -30.20 -30.68 5.24
N ARG A 7 -30.14 -32.01 5.23
CA ARG A 7 -30.66 -32.82 4.13
C ARG A 7 -31.68 -33.81 4.67
N GLU A 8 -32.89 -33.58 4.20
CA GLU A 8 -34.14 -34.31 4.34
C GLU A 8 -34.10 -35.76 3.83
N GLN A 9 -34.95 -36.59 4.46
CA GLN A 9 -35.93 -37.53 3.84
C GLN A 9 -35.36 -38.72 3.03
N ALA A 10 -35.99 -39.88 2.88
CA ALA A 10 -37.26 -40.44 3.34
C ALA A 10 -37.29 -41.93 2.90
N SER A 11 -38.16 -42.71 3.57
CA SER A 11 -38.98 -43.80 3.00
C SER A 11 -38.32 -45.00 2.32
N ARG A 12 -38.52 -46.19 2.92
CA ARG A 12 -39.31 -47.26 2.28
C ARG A 12 -39.69 -48.36 3.28
N GLU A 13 -40.92 -48.23 3.76
CA GLU A 13 -41.73 -49.29 4.35
C GLU A 13 -42.26 -50.18 3.20
N VAL A 14 -42.06 -51.50 3.30
CA VAL A 14 -42.71 -52.49 2.43
C VAL A 14 -43.26 -53.59 3.35
N GLN A 15 -44.58 -53.58 3.49
CA GLN A 15 -45.41 -54.59 4.15
C GLN A 15 -45.85 -55.69 3.14
N PRO A 16 -46.40 -56.82 3.63
CA PRO A 16 -46.42 -58.12 2.95
C PRO A 16 -47.64 -58.31 2.04
N THR A 17 -47.46 -59.07 0.97
CA THR A 17 -48.54 -59.47 0.05
C THR A 17 -49.14 -60.80 0.49
N ASP A 18 -50.34 -60.73 1.09
CA ASP A 18 -51.30 -61.82 1.18
C ASP A 18 -51.90 -62.10 -0.20
N THR A 19 -51.91 -63.36 -0.64
CA THR A 19 -52.78 -63.83 -1.72
C THR A 19 -53.49 -65.09 -1.28
N MET A 20 -54.78 -64.92 -0.96
CA MET A 20 -55.81 -65.94 -0.97
C MET A 20 -55.88 -66.65 -2.33
N ASN A 21 -56.33 -67.92 -2.36
CA ASN A 21 -57.04 -68.48 -3.52
C ASN A 21 -57.99 -69.64 -3.14
N SER A 22 -59.29 -69.38 -3.32
CA SER A 22 -60.47 -70.19 -3.72
C SER A 22 -60.39 -71.73 -3.72
N ILE A 23 -61.31 -72.44 -3.04
CA ILE A 23 -62.71 -72.77 -3.41
C ILE A 23 -62.84 -73.60 -4.70
N THR A 24 -63.29 -74.86 -4.55
CA THR A 24 -64.32 -75.53 -5.41
C THR A 24 -64.80 -76.86 -4.77
N SER A 25 -66.08 -76.93 -4.41
CA SER A 25 -66.96 -78.13 -4.43
C SER A 25 -67.62 -78.23 -5.84
N PRO A 26 -68.51 -79.18 -6.24
CA PRO A 26 -69.35 -80.15 -5.49
C PRO A 26 -69.61 -81.51 -6.22
N SER A 27 -70.69 -82.23 -5.82
CA SER A 27 -71.46 -83.27 -6.55
C SER A 27 -70.97 -84.73 -6.45
N ASP A 28 -71.79 -85.79 -6.48
CA ASP A 28 -73.10 -86.14 -5.90
C ASP A 28 -73.30 -87.68 -6.08
N ALA A 29 -74.16 -88.29 -5.24
CA ALA A 29 -75.02 -89.46 -5.46
C ALA A 29 -74.52 -90.94 -5.59
N SER A 30 -75.13 -91.78 -4.71
CA SER A 30 -75.67 -93.16 -4.92
C SER A 30 -74.67 -94.34 -5.08
N SER A 31 -74.89 -95.60 -4.68
CA SER A 31 -75.99 -96.35 -4.06
C SER A 31 -75.47 -97.71 -3.51
N SER A 32 -76.30 -98.34 -2.70
CA SER A 32 -76.30 -99.62 -1.97
C SER A 32 -75.65 -100.91 -2.53
N VAL A 33 -75.52 -101.89 -1.60
CA VAL A 33 -75.32 -103.37 -1.68
C VAL A 33 -73.90 -103.74 -1.21
N GLY A 34 -73.64 -104.55 -0.18
CA GLY A 34 -74.45 -105.50 0.57
C GLY A 34 -73.61 -106.78 0.78
N ARG A 35 -73.01 -106.93 1.96
CA ARG A 35 -72.51 -108.19 2.57
C ARG A 35 -71.29 -108.90 1.96
N SER A 36 -70.08 -108.43 2.30
CA SER A 36 -68.96 -109.28 2.79
C SER A 36 -67.85 -108.48 3.53
N LEU A 37 -68.21 -107.37 4.18
CA LEU A 37 -67.28 -106.28 4.55
C LEU A 37 -66.34 -106.55 5.73
N ILE A 38 -66.60 -107.51 6.61
CA ILE A 38 -65.78 -107.64 7.83
C ILE A 38 -64.41 -108.28 7.53
N ARG A 39 -64.31 -109.17 6.54
CA ARG A 39 -63.01 -109.71 6.09
C ARG A 39 -62.27 -108.74 5.17
N THR A 40 -62.98 -107.96 4.35
CA THR A 40 -62.35 -106.88 3.57
C THR A 40 -61.93 -105.72 4.44
N ILE A 41 -62.66 -105.28 5.47
CA ILE A 41 -62.22 -104.17 6.33
C ILE A 41 -60.92 -104.51 7.07
N VAL A 42 -60.70 -105.76 7.50
CA VAL A 42 -59.45 -106.16 8.16
C VAL A 42 -58.29 -106.24 7.16
N VAL A 43 -58.50 -106.80 5.97
CA VAL A 43 -57.46 -106.88 4.91
C VAL A 43 -57.19 -105.50 4.30
N PHE A 44 -58.24 -104.70 4.09
CA PHE A 44 -58.18 -103.35 3.54
C PHE A 44 -57.68 -102.36 4.60
N SER A 45 -57.95 -102.52 5.90
CA SER A 45 -57.25 -101.74 6.93
C SER A 45 -55.80 -102.16 7.07
N ALA A 46 -55.46 -103.44 6.88
CA ALA A 46 -54.07 -103.91 6.89
C ALA A 46 -53.26 -103.39 5.68
N VAL A 47 -53.91 -103.07 4.55
CA VAL A 47 -53.27 -102.49 3.36
C VAL A 47 -53.38 -100.95 3.35
N VAL A 48 -54.50 -100.38 3.75
CA VAL A 48 -54.74 -98.92 3.76
C VAL A 48 -54.10 -98.25 4.96
N ALA A 49 -54.01 -98.89 6.13
CA ALA A 49 -53.30 -98.31 7.28
C ALA A 49 -51.83 -98.02 6.95
N PRO A 50 -51.00 -98.92 6.41
CA PRO A 50 -49.64 -98.54 6.01
C PRO A 50 -49.65 -97.46 4.91
N VAL A 51 -50.58 -97.50 3.96
CA VAL A 51 -50.69 -96.47 2.90
C VAL A 51 -51.09 -95.09 3.46
N ALA A 52 -51.83 -95.02 4.57
CA ALA A 52 -52.26 -93.78 5.22
C ALA A 52 -51.32 -93.33 6.36
N PHE A 53 -50.70 -94.25 7.10
CA PHE A 53 -49.79 -93.95 8.20
C PHE A 53 -48.38 -93.61 7.73
N VAL A 54 -47.87 -94.24 6.66
CA VAL A 54 -46.55 -93.91 6.11
C VAL A 54 -46.43 -92.42 5.72
N PRO A 55 -47.36 -91.81 4.97
CA PRO A 55 -47.27 -90.38 4.67
C PRO A 55 -47.37 -89.51 5.93
N TYR A 56 -48.16 -89.91 6.93
CA TYR A 56 -48.23 -89.20 8.22
C TYR A 56 -46.91 -89.27 9.00
N ILE A 57 -46.28 -90.44 9.08
CA ILE A 57 -44.99 -90.64 9.77
C ILE A 57 -43.88 -89.87 9.03
N LEU A 58 -43.86 -89.89 7.69
CA LEU A 58 -42.91 -89.13 6.89
C LEU A 58 -43.08 -87.62 7.07
N VAL A 59 -44.32 -87.11 7.10
CA VAL A 59 -44.59 -85.69 7.37
C VAL A 59 -44.15 -85.34 8.79
N ARG A 60 -44.43 -86.19 9.78
CA ARG A 60 -43.99 -85.96 11.17
C ARG A 60 -42.47 -85.94 11.31
N GLN A 61 -41.76 -86.86 10.63
CA GLN A 61 -40.30 -86.85 10.59
C GLN A 61 -39.74 -85.60 9.88
N ARG A 62 -40.39 -85.15 8.80
CA ARG A 62 -40.02 -83.92 8.10
C ARG A 62 -40.24 -82.69 8.98
N LEU A 63 -41.39 -82.59 9.66
CA LEU A 63 -41.69 -81.50 10.58
C LEU A 63 -40.67 -81.42 11.71
N LEU A 64 -40.36 -82.53 12.37
CA LEU A 64 -39.31 -82.55 13.39
C LEU A 64 -37.93 -82.15 12.84
N ARG A 65 -37.61 -82.54 11.61
CA ARG A 65 -36.36 -82.11 10.95
C ARG A 65 -36.37 -80.62 10.61
N HIS A 66 -37.52 -80.06 10.24
CA HIS A 66 -37.69 -78.62 10.03
C HIS A 66 -37.58 -77.85 11.35
N ASP A 67 -38.23 -78.32 12.42
CA ASP A 67 -38.16 -77.72 13.75
C ASP A 67 -36.72 -77.76 14.31
N ALA A 68 -36.02 -78.89 14.14
CA ALA A 68 -34.60 -78.99 14.50
C ALA A 68 -33.73 -77.99 13.71
N ARG A 69 -34.04 -77.78 12.43
CA ARG A 69 -33.32 -76.80 11.59
C ARG A 69 -33.66 -75.36 12.00
N LEU A 70 -34.91 -75.06 12.34
CA LEU A 70 -35.32 -73.76 12.86
C LEU A 70 -34.64 -73.46 14.20
N ALA A 71 -34.63 -74.42 15.13
CA ALA A 71 -33.93 -74.30 16.40
C ALA A 71 -32.43 -74.04 16.20
N HIS A 72 -31.79 -74.75 15.26
CA HIS A 72 -30.40 -74.49 14.90
C HIS A 72 -30.19 -73.08 14.32
N MET A 73 -31.06 -72.63 13.40
CA MET A 73 -30.97 -71.28 12.83
C MET A 73 -31.17 -70.20 13.90
N HIS A 74 -32.10 -70.40 14.85
CA HIS A 74 -32.30 -69.50 15.98
C HIS A 74 -31.07 -69.45 16.89
N ALA A 75 -30.42 -70.58 17.16
CA ALA A 75 -29.18 -70.62 17.94
C ALA A 75 -28.03 -69.85 17.24
N LEU A 76 -27.91 -69.99 15.92
CA LEU A 76 -26.93 -69.22 15.14
C LEU A 76 -27.24 -67.72 15.13
N ASN A 77 -28.51 -67.34 14.94
CA ASN A 77 -28.92 -65.93 14.99
C ASN A 77 -28.68 -65.30 16.36
N ALA A 78 -28.96 -66.03 17.45
CA ALA A 78 -28.67 -65.58 18.80
C ALA A 78 -27.15 -65.39 19.01
N ARG A 79 -26.34 -66.31 18.50
CA ARG A 79 -24.88 -66.19 18.53
C ARG A 79 -24.38 -64.98 17.74
N LEU A 80 -24.87 -64.78 16.51
CA LEU A 80 -24.52 -63.62 15.68
C LEU A 80 -24.96 -62.30 16.32
N ALA A 81 -26.15 -62.25 16.94
CA ALA A 81 -26.62 -61.08 17.66
C ALA A 81 -25.70 -60.74 18.85
N ASN A 82 -25.23 -61.76 19.57
CA ASN A 82 -24.27 -61.58 20.67
C ASN A 82 -22.90 -61.13 20.15
N GLU A 83 -22.41 -61.69 19.05
CA GLU A 83 -21.14 -61.30 18.41
C GLU A 83 -21.21 -59.85 17.89
N LEU A 84 -22.32 -59.43 17.26
CA LEU A 84 -22.54 -58.04 16.84
C LEU A 84 -22.62 -57.08 18.03
N LYS A 85 -23.24 -57.49 19.14
CA LYS A 85 -23.30 -56.68 20.36
C LYS A 85 -21.91 -56.52 20.98
N ALA A 86 -21.10 -57.58 20.99
CA ALA A 86 -19.72 -57.53 21.44
C ALA A 86 -18.87 -56.61 20.54
N ALA A 87 -18.93 -56.81 19.22
CA ALA A 87 -18.23 -55.99 18.24
C ALA A 87 -18.62 -54.50 18.34
N ARG A 88 -19.91 -54.19 18.53
CA ARG A 88 -20.38 -52.81 18.76
C ARG A 88 -19.82 -52.22 20.06
N GLY A 89 -19.72 -53.03 21.11
CA GLY A 89 -19.11 -52.63 22.37
C GLY A 89 -17.63 -52.29 22.20
N ASP A 90 -16.89 -53.08 21.43
CA ASP A 90 -15.47 -52.85 21.18
C ASP A 90 -15.24 -51.63 20.28
N ILE A 91 -16.06 -51.44 19.24
CA ILE A 91 -16.04 -50.21 18.42
C ILE A 91 -16.30 -48.97 19.29
N ALA A 92 -17.23 -49.03 20.24
CA ALA A 92 -17.51 -47.92 21.14
C ALA A 92 -16.32 -47.61 22.07
N LYS A 93 -15.61 -48.64 22.55
CA LYS A 93 -14.38 -48.46 23.35
C LYS A 93 -13.27 -47.82 22.52
N PHE A 94 -13.02 -48.33 21.32
CA PHE A 94 -12.01 -47.75 20.42
C PHE A 94 -12.34 -46.32 20.02
N ALA A 95 -13.62 -46.01 19.76
CA ALA A 95 -14.06 -44.65 19.48
C ALA A 95 -13.80 -43.71 20.66
N LYS A 96 -14.04 -44.17 21.90
CA LYS A 96 -13.74 -43.40 23.11
C LYS A 96 -12.25 -43.18 23.29
N GLU A 97 -11.43 -44.22 23.15
CA GLU A 97 -9.98 -44.10 23.23
C GLU A 97 -9.40 -43.21 22.13
N ALA A 98 -9.94 -43.28 20.91
CA ALA A 98 -9.53 -42.42 19.81
C ALA A 98 -9.89 -40.96 20.08
N ALA A 99 -11.08 -40.69 20.64
CA ALA A 99 -11.50 -39.35 21.04
C ALA A 99 -10.58 -38.77 22.13
N GLU A 100 -10.29 -39.56 23.18
CA GLU A 100 -9.36 -39.16 24.25
C GLU A 100 -7.94 -38.90 23.73
N ARG A 101 -7.44 -39.72 22.79
CA ARG A 101 -6.15 -39.49 22.13
C ARG A 101 -6.16 -38.23 21.26
N SER A 102 -7.25 -37.96 20.54
CA SER A 102 -7.36 -36.73 19.73
C SER A 102 -7.42 -35.48 20.60
N ASP A 103 -8.15 -35.52 21.72
CA ASP A 103 -8.25 -34.39 22.64
C ASP A 103 -6.89 -34.10 23.29
N ALA A 104 -6.15 -35.14 23.70
CA ALA A 104 -4.80 -34.98 24.21
C ALA A 104 -3.83 -34.40 23.17
N ALA A 105 -3.95 -34.80 21.90
CA ALA A 105 -3.14 -34.23 20.81
C ALA A 105 -3.50 -32.75 20.54
N LEU A 106 -4.79 -32.40 20.57
CA LEU A 106 -5.25 -31.01 20.43
C LEU A 106 -4.80 -30.13 21.60
N GLN A 107 -4.77 -30.66 22.82
CA GLN A 107 -4.23 -29.92 23.96
C GLN A 107 -2.74 -29.64 23.80
N LYS A 108 -1.94 -30.63 23.39
CA LYS A 108 -0.50 -30.45 23.14
C LYS A 108 -0.21 -29.43 22.04
N THR A 109 -0.99 -29.44 20.96
CA THR A 109 -0.84 -28.45 19.88
C THR A 109 -1.26 -27.06 20.36
N ARG A 110 -2.31 -26.94 21.17
CA ARG A 110 -2.71 -25.65 21.78
C ARG A 110 -1.64 -25.09 22.70
N THR A 111 -1.05 -25.90 23.58
CA THR A 111 0.02 -25.44 24.47
C THR A 111 1.28 -25.05 23.68
N GLY A 112 1.68 -25.86 22.69
CA GLY A 112 2.82 -25.54 21.83
C GLY A 112 2.60 -24.25 21.02
N LEU A 113 1.38 -24.00 20.54
CA LEU A 113 1.04 -22.74 19.86
C LEU A 113 1.04 -21.53 20.82
N ALA A 114 0.63 -21.72 22.08
CA ALA A 114 0.70 -20.66 23.08
C ALA A 114 2.16 -20.31 23.40
N GLU A 115 3.01 -21.32 23.62
CA GLU A 115 4.45 -21.13 23.85
C GLU A 115 5.14 -20.43 22.68
N LEU A 116 4.84 -20.84 21.44
CA LEU A 116 5.37 -20.18 20.24
C LEU A 116 4.88 -18.73 20.11
N ARG A 117 3.61 -18.46 20.44
CA ARG A 117 3.07 -17.10 20.42
C ARG A 117 3.78 -16.20 21.42
N ASP A 118 4.05 -16.71 22.62
CA ASP A 118 4.75 -15.95 23.66
C ASP A 118 6.22 -15.71 23.28
N ALA A 119 6.89 -16.72 22.70
CA ALA A 119 8.26 -16.59 22.18
C ALA A 119 8.36 -15.55 21.06
N VAL A 120 7.45 -15.59 20.06
CA VAL A 120 7.39 -14.59 18.99
C VAL A 120 7.04 -13.20 19.54
N GLY A 121 6.21 -13.15 20.59
CA GLY A 121 5.90 -11.91 21.29
C GLY A 121 7.14 -11.27 21.93
N ALA A 122 7.94 -12.07 22.63
CA ALA A 122 9.19 -11.64 23.25
C ALA A 122 10.22 -11.17 22.21
N GLU A 123 10.48 -11.99 21.18
CA GLU A 123 11.40 -11.62 20.10
C GLU A 123 10.93 -10.34 19.36
N GLY A 124 9.61 -10.22 19.13
CA GLY A 124 9.03 -9.02 18.54
C GLY A 124 9.16 -7.77 19.42
N GLN A 125 9.24 -7.91 20.75
CA GLN A 125 9.53 -6.78 21.64
C GLN A 125 11.00 -6.36 21.53
N ASP A 126 11.93 -7.32 21.51
CA ASP A 126 13.37 -7.05 21.36
C ASP A 126 13.67 -6.36 20.02
N VAL A 127 13.10 -6.86 18.93
CA VAL A 127 13.23 -6.24 17.61
C VAL A 127 12.66 -4.81 17.62
N ARG A 128 11.50 -4.59 18.23
CA ARG A 128 10.91 -3.24 18.36
C ARG A 128 11.80 -2.29 19.16
N GLN A 129 12.36 -2.77 20.28
CA GLN A 129 13.29 -1.96 21.09
C GLN A 129 14.55 -1.63 20.29
N HIS A 130 15.15 -2.61 19.61
CA HIS A 130 16.33 -2.39 18.79
C HIS A 130 16.09 -1.38 17.67
N VAL A 131 15.01 -1.56 16.89
CA VAL A 131 14.63 -0.63 15.82
C VAL A 131 14.37 0.77 16.37
N SER A 132 13.64 0.90 17.49
CA SER A 132 13.39 2.21 18.11
C SER A 132 14.69 2.89 18.56
N SER A 133 15.65 2.12 19.08
CA SER A 133 16.95 2.64 19.51
C SER A 133 17.78 3.12 18.32
N GLU A 134 17.82 2.36 17.22
CA GLU A 134 18.53 2.74 16.00
C GLU A 134 17.89 3.96 15.32
N VAL A 135 16.56 3.98 15.21
CA VAL A 135 15.82 5.14 14.69
C VAL A 135 16.12 6.40 15.51
N SER A 136 16.20 6.29 16.84
CA SER A 136 16.55 7.42 17.70
C SER A 136 18.00 7.90 17.50
N LYS A 137 18.95 6.98 17.26
CA LYS A 137 20.35 7.33 16.98
C LYS A 137 20.47 8.05 15.64
N GLU A 138 19.84 7.52 14.60
CA GLU A 138 19.84 8.14 13.28
C GLU A 138 19.12 9.50 13.29
N SER A 139 18.01 9.63 14.01
CA SER A 139 17.34 10.91 14.20
C SER A 139 18.24 11.96 14.86
N ARG A 140 19.02 11.58 15.88
CA ARG A 140 20.01 12.49 16.50
C ARG A 140 21.13 12.87 15.52
N LYS A 141 21.65 11.92 14.73
CA LYS A 141 22.67 12.19 13.70
C LYS A 141 22.15 13.17 12.65
N LEU A 142 20.95 12.93 12.14
CA LEU A 142 20.31 13.77 11.13
C LEU A 142 20.03 15.17 11.69
N SER A 143 19.55 15.27 12.93
CA SER A 143 19.40 16.55 13.62
C SER A 143 20.75 17.29 13.73
N GLY A 144 21.83 16.58 14.06
CA GLY A 144 23.18 17.15 14.09
C GLY A 144 23.62 17.68 12.71
N LEU A 145 23.40 16.91 11.65
CA LEU A 145 23.70 17.32 10.27
C LEU A 145 22.88 18.54 9.82
N LEU A 146 21.59 18.61 10.20
CA LEU A 146 20.76 19.78 9.89
C LEU A 146 21.25 21.03 10.62
N THR A 147 21.66 20.92 11.88
CA THR A 147 22.21 22.07 12.63
C THR A 147 23.55 22.53 12.05
N SER A 148 24.43 21.62 11.63
CA SER A 148 25.69 21.98 10.99
C SER A 148 25.48 22.58 9.60
N ALA A 149 24.55 22.04 8.80
CA ALA A 149 24.20 22.60 7.50
C ALA A 149 23.62 24.02 7.63
N ARG A 150 22.75 24.25 8.61
CA ARG A 150 22.21 25.59 8.92
C ARG A 150 23.33 26.57 9.25
N LYS A 151 24.28 26.19 10.10
CA LYS A 151 25.43 27.05 10.46
C LYS A 151 26.28 27.39 9.23
N VAL A 152 26.54 26.42 8.36
CA VAL A 152 27.30 26.65 7.11
C VAL A 152 26.55 27.59 6.16
N ALA A 153 25.22 27.50 6.09
CA ALA A 153 24.41 28.42 5.31
C ALA A 153 24.49 29.86 5.86
N GLU A 154 24.39 30.03 7.17
CA GLU A 154 24.55 31.35 7.84
C GLU A 154 25.94 31.95 7.59
N GLU A 155 27.01 31.16 7.64
CA GLU A 155 28.37 31.59 7.32
C GLU A 155 28.52 32.01 5.84
N ARG A 156 27.89 31.26 4.92
CA ARG A 156 27.88 31.60 3.49
C ARG A 156 27.08 32.87 3.19
N GLU A 157 25.95 33.09 3.86
CA GLU A 157 25.20 34.34 3.72
C GLU A 157 25.98 35.53 4.25
N GLY A 158 26.68 35.36 5.38
CA GLY A 158 27.55 36.40 5.94
C GLY A 158 28.66 36.81 4.97
N THR A 159 29.35 35.82 4.37
CA THR A 159 30.41 36.10 3.38
C THR A 159 29.85 36.73 2.11
N ARG A 160 28.67 36.31 1.65
CA ARG A 160 27.99 36.93 0.50
C ARG A 160 27.64 38.40 0.77
N ARG A 161 27.07 38.72 1.94
CA ARG A 161 26.73 40.11 2.30
C ARG A 161 27.98 40.99 2.37
N ALA A 162 29.06 40.49 2.99
CA ALA A 162 30.34 41.21 3.05
C ALA A 162 30.90 41.50 1.65
N TRP A 163 30.83 40.52 0.74
CA TRP A 163 31.26 40.70 -0.64
C TRP A 163 30.38 41.70 -1.41
N GLU A 164 29.05 41.66 -1.22
CA GLU A 164 28.14 42.62 -1.85
C GLU A 164 28.39 44.05 -1.35
N GLU A 165 28.70 44.23 -0.07
CA GLU A 165 29.10 45.51 0.52
C GLU A 165 30.43 46.02 -0.04
N GLU A 166 31.44 45.13 -0.13
CA GLU A 166 32.73 45.46 -0.73
C GLU A 166 32.56 45.87 -2.20
N MET A 167 31.79 45.12 -2.98
CA MET A 167 31.51 45.43 -4.38
C MET A 167 30.76 46.76 -4.54
N ARG A 168 29.80 47.05 -3.66
CA ARG A 168 29.09 48.33 -3.64
C ARG A 168 30.04 49.48 -3.32
N GLY A 169 30.96 49.26 -2.38
CA GLY A 169 32.05 50.19 -2.05
C GLY A 169 32.95 50.46 -3.24
N ASN A 170 33.52 49.41 -3.84
CA ASN A 170 34.40 49.50 -5.00
C ASN A 170 33.73 50.19 -6.19
N MET A 171 32.45 49.88 -6.46
CA MET A 171 31.68 50.53 -7.51
C MET A 171 31.50 52.03 -7.22
N SER A 172 31.25 52.41 -5.97
CA SER A 172 31.13 53.83 -5.59
C SER A 172 32.44 54.59 -5.77
N ILE A 173 33.58 53.96 -5.44
CA ILE A 173 34.91 54.53 -5.64
C ILE A 173 35.18 54.72 -7.13
N LEU A 174 34.95 53.70 -7.97
CA LEU A 174 35.16 53.78 -9.42
C LEU A 174 34.28 54.87 -10.07
N LEU A 175 33.03 55.01 -9.62
CA LEU A 175 32.15 56.08 -10.11
C LEU A 175 32.66 57.45 -9.69
N GLN A 176 33.13 57.59 -8.44
CA GLN A 176 33.70 58.84 -7.96
C GLN A 176 34.99 59.21 -8.68
N GLU A 177 35.89 58.25 -8.92
CA GLU A 177 37.12 58.45 -9.69
C GLU A 177 36.78 58.81 -11.14
N ASN A 178 35.82 58.14 -11.77
CA ASN A 178 35.40 58.46 -13.14
C ASN A 178 34.82 59.88 -13.23
N LEU A 179 34.02 60.29 -12.25
CA LEU A 179 33.49 61.64 -12.16
C LEU A 179 34.62 62.66 -11.97
N ALA A 180 35.57 62.38 -11.07
CA ALA A 180 36.73 63.24 -10.84
C ALA A 180 37.58 63.39 -12.11
N SER A 181 37.91 62.29 -12.79
CA SER A 181 38.66 62.34 -14.05
C SER A 181 37.91 63.16 -15.10
N ARG A 182 36.59 62.97 -15.26
CA ARG A 182 35.78 63.76 -16.20
C ARG A 182 35.77 65.25 -15.87
N THR A 183 35.69 65.62 -14.58
CA THR A 183 35.78 67.04 -14.19
C THR A 183 37.14 67.64 -14.51
N GLN A 184 38.23 66.88 -14.28
CA GLN A 184 39.59 67.31 -14.60
C GLN A 184 39.75 67.50 -16.11
N PHE A 185 39.33 66.53 -16.92
CA PHE A 185 39.37 66.64 -18.38
C PHE A 185 38.53 67.79 -18.91
N ALA A 186 37.35 68.05 -18.35
CA ALA A 186 36.52 69.19 -18.76
C ALA A 186 37.20 70.53 -18.46
N ALA A 187 37.85 70.66 -17.29
CA ALA A 187 38.60 71.85 -16.93
C ALA A 187 39.80 72.08 -17.87
N GLU A 188 40.57 71.04 -18.18
CA GLU A 188 41.71 71.10 -19.11
C GLU A 188 41.26 71.51 -20.52
N LEU A 189 40.16 70.95 -21.02
CA LEU A 189 39.61 71.30 -22.34
C LEU A 189 39.12 72.74 -22.40
N LYS A 190 38.57 73.26 -21.30
CA LYS A 190 38.12 74.65 -21.18
C LYS A 190 39.32 75.60 -21.20
N GLU A 191 40.38 75.29 -20.45
CA GLU A 191 41.63 76.05 -20.46
C GLU A 191 42.29 76.05 -21.84
N LEU A 192 42.37 74.88 -22.50
CA LEU A 192 42.88 74.76 -23.86
C LEU A 192 42.04 75.58 -24.86
N GLY A 193 40.72 75.50 -24.75
CA GLY A 193 39.79 76.29 -25.57
C GLY A 193 40.00 77.80 -25.38
N GLN A 194 40.21 78.25 -24.15
CA GLN A 194 40.51 79.65 -23.85
C GLN A 194 41.86 80.08 -24.45
N SER A 195 42.93 79.30 -24.26
CA SER A 195 44.25 79.57 -24.86
C SER A 195 44.19 79.65 -26.39
N LEU A 196 43.39 78.80 -27.03
CA LEU A 196 43.17 78.85 -28.49
C LEU A 196 42.38 80.10 -28.91
N ALA A 197 41.42 80.56 -28.11
CA ALA A 197 40.70 81.80 -28.38
C ALA A 197 41.64 83.02 -28.26
N ASP A 198 42.51 83.03 -27.24
CA ASP A 198 43.49 84.09 -27.00
C ASP A 198 44.55 84.15 -28.11
N THR A 199 45.07 83.01 -28.56
CA THR A 199 45.99 82.95 -29.70
C THR A 199 45.33 83.43 -31.00
N ALA A 200 44.06 83.07 -31.24
CA ALA A 200 43.32 83.57 -32.40
C ALA A 200 43.12 85.10 -32.33
N ALA A 201 42.81 85.64 -31.15
CA ALA A 201 42.68 87.08 -30.93
C ALA A 201 44.01 87.81 -31.14
N PHE A 202 45.12 87.26 -30.62
CA PHE A 202 46.46 87.80 -30.81
C PHE A 202 46.87 87.83 -32.28
N ILE A 203 46.68 86.74 -33.03
CA ILE A 203 47.00 86.69 -34.47
C ILE A 203 46.18 87.76 -35.22
N GLN A 204 44.89 87.90 -34.90
CA GLN A 204 44.05 88.94 -35.50
C GLN A 204 44.57 90.35 -35.18
N GLU A 205 44.98 90.61 -33.94
CA GLU A 205 45.59 91.89 -33.55
C GLU A 205 46.88 92.18 -34.33
N VAL A 206 47.74 91.16 -34.47
CA VAL A 206 48.99 91.26 -35.24
C VAL A 206 48.72 91.55 -36.71
N GLU A 207 47.75 90.85 -37.34
CA GLU A 207 47.34 91.10 -38.72
C GLU A 207 46.83 92.54 -38.91
N MET A 208 46.01 93.04 -37.97
CA MET A 208 45.53 94.42 -37.99
C MET A 208 46.67 95.44 -37.87
N ARG A 209 47.65 95.21 -36.99
CA ARG A 209 48.81 96.12 -36.82
C ARG A 209 49.72 96.16 -38.05
N GLN A 210 49.81 95.07 -38.80
CA GLN A 210 50.62 94.99 -40.02
C GLN A 210 49.89 95.53 -41.27
N GLY A 211 48.64 96.00 -41.12
CA GLY A 211 47.87 96.57 -42.22
C GLY A 211 47.31 95.54 -43.20
N TRP A 212 47.23 94.25 -42.82
CA TRP A 212 46.51 93.26 -43.61
C TRP A 212 45.00 93.48 -43.43
N PRO A 213 44.26 93.89 -44.48
CA PRO A 213 42.84 94.12 -44.34
C PRO A 213 42.11 92.79 -44.06
N PRO A 214 41.18 92.75 -43.08
CA PRO A 214 40.44 91.53 -42.77
C PRO A 214 39.62 91.13 -44.00
N ARG A 215 39.99 90.01 -44.63
CA ARG A 215 39.27 89.50 -45.78
C ARG A 215 37.99 88.80 -45.27
N PRO A 216 36.79 89.24 -45.70
CA PRO A 216 35.52 88.73 -45.17
C PRO A 216 35.26 87.25 -45.48
N ALA A 217 36.07 86.62 -46.34
CA ALA A 217 35.96 85.23 -46.74
C ALA A 217 37.13 84.33 -46.27
N ASP A 218 38.13 84.86 -45.55
CA ASP A 218 39.32 84.08 -45.20
C ASP A 218 39.09 83.17 -43.97
N GLY A 219 38.49 82.01 -44.23
CA GLY A 219 38.44 80.87 -43.30
C GLY A 219 39.79 80.15 -43.15
N ARG A 220 40.92 80.84 -43.34
CA ARG A 220 42.25 80.24 -43.55
C ARG A 220 43.01 79.83 -42.28
N GLY A 221 42.61 80.28 -41.10
CA GLY A 221 43.27 79.88 -39.86
C GLY A 221 42.56 80.40 -38.62
N ILE A 222 42.52 81.73 -38.45
CA ILE A 222 42.02 82.39 -37.23
C ILE A 222 40.59 81.98 -36.90
N GLU A 223 39.68 82.06 -37.88
CA GLU A 223 38.28 81.71 -37.66
C GLU A 223 38.08 80.20 -37.42
N ARG A 224 38.97 79.35 -37.96
CA ARG A 224 38.96 77.92 -37.63
C ARG A 224 39.42 77.69 -36.19
N THR A 225 40.46 78.39 -35.75
CA THR A 225 40.93 78.33 -34.36
C THR A 225 39.86 78.81 -33.39
N ARG A 226 39.17 79.92 -33.69
CA ARG A 226 38.05 80.43 -32.88
C ARG A 226 36.88 79.44 -32.82
N ARG A 227 36.47 78.86 -33.94
CA ARG A 227 35.40 77.82 -33.96
C ARG A 227 35.82 76.56 -33.22
N LEU A 228 37.09 76.16 -33.29
CA LEU A 228 37.60 75.01 -32.56
C LEU A 228 37.63 75.30 -31.05
N ALA A 229 38.09 76.48 -30.64
CA ALA A 229 38.03 76.95 -29.25
C ALA A 229 36.59 76.91 -28.71
N GLN A 230 35.64 77.46 -29.47
CA GLN A 230 34.22 77.43 -29.09
C GLN A 230 33.69 76.00 -28.96
N ARG A 231 34.00 75.12 -29.91
CA ARG A 231 33.60 73.70 -29.83
C ARG A 231 34.18 72.98 -28.62
N LEU A 232 35.43 73.26 -28.25
CA LEU A 232 36.05 72.69 -27.05
C LEU A 232 35.36 73.19 -25.77
N GLN A 233 35.00 74.48 -25.72
CA GLN A 233 34.26 75.06 -24.59
C GLN A 233 32.84 74.48 -24.49
N ASP A 234 32.12 74.36 -25.61
CA ASP A 234 30.79 73.75 -25.65
C ASP A 234 30.84 72.27 -25.22
N PHE A 235 31.87 71.54 -25.65
CA PHE A 235 32.07 70.14 -25.27
C PHE A 235 32.40 69.99 -23.78
N ALA A 236 33.24 70.86 -23.23
CA ALA A 236 33.52 70.92 -21.80
C ALA A 236 32.25 71.21 -20.99
N ALA A 237 31.44 72.19 -21.41
CA ALA A 237 30.17 72.53 -20.78
C ALA A 237 29.15 71.37 -20.86
N ALA A 238 29.10 70.64 -21.98
CA ALA A 238 28.25 69.47 -22.12
C ALA A 238 28.64 68.34 -21.15
N MET A 239 29.94 68.12 -20.94
CA MET A 239 30.44 67.13 -19.97
C MET A 239 30.12 67.50 -18.52
N GLU A 240 30.25 68.79 -18.14
CA GLU A 240 29.83 69.29 -16.83
C GLU A 240 28.30 69.09 -16.62
N THR A 241 27.50 69.36 -17.67
CA THR A 241 26.04 69.21 -17.61
C THR A 241 25.61 67.75 -17.40
N GLN A 242 26.25 66.80 -18.08
CA GLN A 242 25.95 65.36 -17.93
C GLN A 242 26.24 64.82 -16.52
N GLN A 243 27.11 65.46 -15.74
CA GLN A 243 27.36 65.05 -14.35
C GLN A 243 26.25 65.49 -13.39
N SER A 244 25.71 66.70 -13.59
CA SER A 244 24.62 67.23 -12.76
C SER A 244 23.31 66.45 -12.96
N ALA A 245 23.13 65.87 -14.15
CA ALA A 245 21.99 65.02 -14.50
C ALA A 245 22.15 63.58 -14.02
N THR A 246 22.72 63.37 -12.82
CA THR A 246 22.60 62.07 -12.15
C THR A 246 21.11 61.83 -11.94
N PRO A 247 20.47 60.86 -12.64
CA PRO A 247 19.04 60.67 -12.52
C PRO A 247 18.71 60.38 -11.06
N PRO A 248 17.61 60.94 -10.50
CA PRO A 248 17.19 60.60 -9.15
C PRO A 248 17.05 59.09 -9.12
N ARG A 249 17.90 58.48 -8.30
CA ARG A 249 17.98 57.04 -8.11
C ARG A 249 16.63 56.62 -7.55
N ARG A 250 15.66 56.31 -8.43
CA ARG A 250 14.52 55.45 -8.12
C ARG A 250 15.13 54.09 -7.85
N TYR A 251 15.74 53.93 -6.68
CA TYR A 251 15.63 52.68 -5.97
C TYR A 251 14.15 52.54 -5.68
N THR A 252 13.40 52.00 -6.65
CA THR A 252 12.34 51.08 -6.27
C THR A 252 13.07 50.04 -5.45
N SER A 253 13.00 50.21 -4.13
CA SER A 253 13.16 49.15 -3.15
C SER A 253 12.49 47.96 -3.78
N HIS A 254 13.32 47.10 -4.39
CA HIS A 254 12.88 45.84 -4.93
C HIS A 254 12.14 45.22 -3.77
N GLU A 255 10.87 44.94 -4.06
CA GLU A 255 9.89 44.37 -3.17
C GLU A 255 10.59 43.53 -2.14
N ALA A 256 10.31 43.84 -0.87
CA ALA A 256 10.42 42.87 0.19
C ALA A 256 9.93 41.54 -0.40
N CYS A 257 10.87 40.64 -0.70
CA CYS A 257 10.59 39.24 -0.72
C CYS A 257 10.02 38.99 0.66
N ASN A 258 8.69 39.00 0.73
CA ASN A 258 7.93 38.39 1.79
C ASN A 258 8.45 36.96 1.84
N ASP A 259 9.42 36.73 2.72
CA ASP A 259 9.89 35.41 3.05
C ASP A 259 8.73 34.75 3.80
N PRO A 260 7.95 33.82 3.20
CA PRO A 260 6.68 33.39 3.77
C PRO A 260 6.84 32.38 4.91
N TYR A 261 8.04 32.24 5.48
CA TYR A 261 8.35 31.22 6.48
C TYR A 261 8.73 31.84 7.83
N ASP A 262 7.88 32.73 8.36
CA ASP A 262 7.74 32.85 9.82
C ASP A 262 6.85 31.70 10.30
N GLY A 263 7.45 30.51 10.32
CA GLY A 263 6.88 29.31 10.92
C GLY A 263 6.84 29.48 12.44
N LYS A 264 5.89 30.26 12.94
CA LYS A 264 5.42 30.17 14.31
C LYS A 264 4.78 28.80 14.52
N ASP A 265 5.58 27.83 14.93
CA ASP A 265 5.11 26.64 15.64
C ASP A 265 4.61 27.08 17.02
N GLU A 266 3.41 27.67 17.06
CA GLU A 266 2.58 27.73 18.27
C GLU A 266 1.99 26.34 18.49
N GLY A 267 2.79 25.47 19.11
CA GLY A 267 2.40 24.13 19.54
C GLY A 267 2.43 23.98 21.07
N GLU A 268 2.05 25.01 21.83
CA GLU A 268 1.64 24.83 23.23
C GLU A 268 0.28 24.12 23.25
N ASN A 269 0.27 22.79 23.37
CA ASN A 269 -0.89 22.07 23.88
C ASN A 269 -0.54 21.46 25.24
N LYS A 270 -0.84 22.25 26.27
CA LYS A 270 -1.02 21.82 27.66
C LYS A 270 -2.46 21.32 27.82
N THR A 271 -2.63 20.03 28.11
CA THR A 271 -3.79 19.45 28.82
C THR A 271 -3.34 18.05 29.26
N GLN A 272 -3.00 17.87 30.55
CA GLN A 272 -3.85 17.34 31.62
C GLN A 272 -4.25 15.88 31.41
#